data_AF-A0A7S4AJ94-F1
#
_entry.id   AF-A0A7S4AJ94-F1
#
_cell.length_a   1.000
_cell.length_b   1.000
_cell.length_c   1.000
_cell.angle_alpha   90.00
_cell.angle_beta   90.00
_cell.angle_gamma   90.00
#
_symmetry.space_group_name_H-M   'P 1'
#
loop_
_entity.id
_entity.type
_entity.pdbx_description
1 polymer ?
#
loop_
_entity_poly.entity_id
_entity_poly.type
_entity_poly.pdbx_seq_one_letter_code
_entity_poly.pdbx_strand_id
1 'polypeptide(L)'
;MQTPTATATATATPQRQRQTIKAVEPLNDPTFVTARGQQTIEVTEGAYGCDLQNFQSQQYALRFFLDFPEGAKRNDVELPAERIYFIASCWIVEEAATERARNRHNELWERRSALQDQILELSAAMEERGIVGKAMGLRQMTACVEQKKALEDQLAELEQAYPLQEPDMITTATATTTDASAPQRRREFLEGPKGLLFDKNGVIAVKRFRGPMDTREQYHWVGTFSFVEFFEDLDEEGDDDVGNGDGR
;
A
#
# COMPACT_ATOMS: atom_id res chain seq x y z
N MET A 1 18.55 3.13 64.60
CA MET A 1 18.88 3.72 63.29
C MET A 1 18.60 2.65 62.24
N GLN A 2 17.54 2.81 61.46
CA GLN A 2 17.11 1.85 60.43
C GLN A 2 17.70 2.29 59.09
N THR A 3 18.40 1.39 58.41
CA THR A 3 18.86 1.58 57.04
C THR A 3 17.72 1.35 56.05
N PRO A 4 17.53 2.21 55.03
CA PRO A 4 16.54 1.95 53.99
C PRO A 4 17.05 0.91 52.99
N THR A 5 16.24 -0.13 52.77
CA THR A 5 16.39 -1.11 51.69
C THR A 5 15.69 -0.57 50.44
N ALA A 6 16.42 -0.39 49.34
CA ALA A 6 15.85 -0.02 48.04
C ALA A 6 15.55 -1.29 47.23
N THR A 7 14.29 -1.45 46.83
CA THR A 7 13.85 -2.48 45.88
C THR A 7 13.84 -1.87 44.48
N ALA A 8 14.64 -2.40 43.56
CA ALA A 8 14.63 -2.01 42.16
C ALA A 8 13.73 -2.97 41.36
N THR A 9 12.66 -2.45 40.79
CA THR A 9 11.81 -3.17 39.83
C THR A 9 12.29 -2.84 38.42
N ALA A 10 12.89 -3.81 37.73
CA ALA A 10 13.22 -3.69 36.31
C ALA A 10 12.00 -4.09 35.47
N THR A 11 11.39 -3.14 34.79
CA THR A 11 10.40 -3.42 33.75
C THR A 11 11.15 -3.80 32.48
N ALA A 12 11.07 -5.06 32.07
CA ALA A 12 11.59 -5.52 30.79
C ALA A 12 10.83 -4.80 29.66
N THR A 13 11.52 -3.91 28.96
CA THR A 13 11.05 -3.37 27.68
C THR A 13 10.97 -4.53 26.69
N PRO A 14 9.86 -4.73 25.94
CA PRO A 14 9.84 -5.73 24.90
C PRO A 14 10.97 -5.43 23.92
N GLN A 15 11.92 -6.37 23.81
CA GLN A 15 12.97 -6.32 22.80
C GLN A 15 12.29 -6.23 21.45
N ARG A 16 12.34 -5.04 20.86
CA ARG A 16 12.08 -4.82 19.44
C ARG A 16 12.96 -5.83 18.70
N GLN A 17 12.34 -6.85 18.10
CA GLN A 17 13.04 -7.86 17.32
C GLN A 17 14.03 -7.12 16.40
N ARG A 18 15.30 -7.51 16.45
CA ARG A 18 16.31 -6.98 15.55
C ARG A 18 15.84 -7.31 14.13
N GLN A 19 15.30 -6.31 13.44
CA GLN A 19 15.01 -6.42 12.01
C GLN A 19 16.34 -6.75 11.33
N THR A 20 16.40 -7.90 10.67
CA THR A 20 17.50 -8.26 9.79
C THR A 20 17.41 -7.35 8.58
N ILE A 21 18.14 -6.23 8.65
CA ILE A 21 18.30 -5.30 7.54
C ILE A 21 19.09 -6.04 6.47
N LYS A 22 18.47 -6.26 5.30
CA LYS A 22 19.09 -6.91 4.15
C LYS A 22 19.46 -5.86 3.11
N ALA A 23 20.57 -6.04 2.39
CA ALA A 23 21.02 -5.09 1.37
C ALA A 23 20.05 -5.04 0.18
N VAL A 24 19.93 -3.87 -0.45
CA VAL A 24 19.31 -3.69 -1.78
C VAL A 24 20.35 -3.06 -2.68
N GLU A 25 20.62 -3.71 -3.79
CA GLU A 25 21.58 -3.25 -4.79
C GLU A 25 20.83 -2.89 -6.09
N PRO A 26 21.08 -1.72 -6.69
CA PRO A 26 20.56 -1.40 -8.01
C PRO A 26 21.17 -2.35 -9.06
N LEU A 27 20.33 -3.10 -9.77
CA LEU A 27 20.77 -3.99 -10.85
C LEU A 27 21.33 -3.25 -12.07
N ASN A 28 20.88 -2.01 -12.29
CA ASN A 28 21.30 -1.17 -13.41
C ASN A 28 21.47 0.26 -12.91
N ASP A 29 22.32 1.04 -13.60
CA ASP A 29 22.42 2.47 -13.34
C ASP A 29 21.08 3.14 -13.70
N PRO A 30 20.36 3.72 -12.72
CA PRO A 30 19.06 4.32 -12.99
C PRO A 30 19.23 5.55 -13.87
N THR A 31 18.28 5.73 -14.79
CA THR A 31 18.32 6.84 -15.75
C THR A 31 17.05 7.67 -15.72
N PHE A 32 17.19 8.97 -15.95
CA PHE A 32 16.08 9.89 -16.17
C PHE A 32 16.10 10.45 -17.57
N VAL A 33 14.92 10.51 -18.18
CA VAL A 33 14.73 11.27 -19.42
C VAL A 33 14.43 12.72 -19.06
N THR A 34 15.36 13.61 -19.39
CA THR A 34 15.26 15.07 -19.20
C THR A 34 15.09 15.76 -20.56
N ALA A 35 14.84 17.08 -20.55
CA ALA A 35 14.87 17.89 -21.77
C ALA A 35 16.23 17.86 -22.49
N ARG A 36 17.31 17.44 -21.80
CA ARG A 36 18.66 17.28 -22.36
C ARG A 36 18.95 15.84 -22.83
N GLY A 37 17.94 14.97 -22.83
CA GLY A 37 18.09 13.53 -23.11
C GLY A 37 18.16 12.68 -21.85
N GLN A 38 18.55 11.42 -22.02
CA GLN A 38 18.71 10.46 -20.93
C GLN A 38 19.96 10.80 -20.11
N GLN A 39 19.80 10.93 -18.80
CA GLN A 39 20.86 11.17 -17.83
C GLN A 39 20.92 10.01 -16.85
N THR A 40 22.11 9.48 -16.62
CA THR A 40 22.38 8.49 -15.59
C THR A 40 22.51 9.17 -14.24
N ILE A 41 21.94 8.55 -13.21
CA ILE A 41 21.94 9.07 -11.84
C ILE A 41 22.75 8.10 -10.99
N GLU A 42 23.67 8.63 -10.19
CA GLU A 42 24.37 7.81 -9.22
C GLU A 42 23.41 7.40 -8.10
N VAL A 43 23.32 6.08 -7.88
CA VAL A 43 22.53 5.50 -6.80
C VAL A 43 23.36 4.44 -6.12
N THR A 44 23.52 4.56 -4.82
CA THR A 44 24.28 3.59 -4.03
C THR A 44 23.35 2.55 -3.40
N GLU A 45 23.94 1.43 -3.02
CA GLU A 45 23.27 0.38 -2.27
C GLU A 45 22.54 0.95 -1.05
N GLY A 46 21.42 0.33 -0.73
CA GLY A 46 20.67 0.64 0.46
C GLY A 46 20.24 -0.63 1.17
N ALA A 47 19.07 -0.60 1.78
CA ALA A 47 18.58 -1.76 2.49
C ALA A 47 17.08 -1.85 2.51
N TYR A 48 16.58 -3.07 2.73
CA TYR A 48 15.16 -3.36 2.87
C TYR A 48 14.82 -4.10 4.16
N GLY A 49 13.55 -3.98 4.52
CA GLY A 49 12.89 -4.74 5.57
C GLY A 49 11.39 -4.86 5.29
N CYS A 50 10.77 -5.87 5.88
CA CYS A 50 9.33 -6.06 5.82
C CYS A 50 8.75 -6.08 7.23
N ASP A 51 7.71 -5.29 7.45
CA ASP A 51 7.02 -5.22 8.74
C ASP A 51 5.56 -5.61 8.61
N LEU A 52 5.11 -6.53 9.45
CA LEU A 52 3.69 -6.89 9.54
C LEU A 52 2.87 -5.64 9.92
N GLN A 53 1.91 -5.28 9.06
CA GLN A 53 0.97 -4.18 9.28
C GLN A 53 -0.35 -4.71 9.83
N ASN A 54 -0.88 -5.78 9.24
CA ASN A 54 -2.14 -6.38 9.65
C ASN A 54 -2.03 -7.91 9.66
N PHE A 55 -2.21 -8.49 10.85
CA PHE A 55 -2.14 -9.93 11.05
C PHE A 55 -3.30 -10.69 10.37
N GLN A 56 -4.51 -10.13 10.36
CA GLN A 56 -5.70 -10.81 9.83
C GLN A 56 -5.69 -10.94 8.30
N SER A 57 -5.06 -9.98 7.62
CA SER A 57 -4.90 -10.00 6.17
C SER A 57 -3.51 -10.43 5.72
N GLN A 58 -2.64 -10.81 6.66
CA GLN A 58 -1.23 -11.10 6.41
C GLN A 58 -0.57 -10.00 5.55
N GLN A 59 -0.91 -8.74 5.83
CA GLN A 59 -0.41 -7.58 5.12
C GLN A 59 0.90 -7.11 5.75
N TYR A 60 1.91 -6.93 4.91
CA TYR A 60 3.22 -6.42 5.26
C TYR A 60 3.47 -5.09 4.55
N ALA A 61 4.28 -4.24 5.17
CA ALA A 61 4.87 -3.08 4.51
C ALA A 61 6.31 -3.44 4.13
N LEU A 62 6.56 -3.60 2.83
CA LEU A 62 7.92 -3.61 2.29
C LEU A 62 8.45 -2.18 2.33
N ARG A 63 9.56 -1.99 3.04
CA ARG A 63 10.27 -0.73 3.14
C ARG A 63 11.68 -0.94 2.65
N PHE A 64 12.11 -0.17 1.68
CA PHE A 64 13.51 -0.11 1.30
C PHE A 64 13.94 1.33 1.13
N PHE A 65 15.24 1.56 1.15
CA PHE A 65 15.80 2.86 0.81
C PHE A 65 16.95 2.68 -0.17
N LEU A 66 17.19 3.73 -0.94
CA LEU A 66 18.38 3.90 -1.75
C LEU A 66 18.95 5.28 -1.44
N ASP A 67 20.27 5.40 -1.52
CA ASP A 67 20.97 6.65 -1.26
C ASP A 67 21.29 7.33 -2.61
N PHE A 68 20.88 8.59 -2.74
CA PHE A 68 21.08 9.41 -3.93
C PHE A 68 22.10 10.51 -3.62
N PRO A 69 23.42 10.25 -3.73
CA PRO A 69 24.46 11.18 -3.27
C PRO A 69 24.41 12.55 -3.96
N GLU A 70 24.06 12.59 -5.24
CA GLU A 70 23.94 13.84 -6.02
C GLU A 70 22.49 14.34 -6.14
N GLY A 71 21.54 13.61 -5.56
CA GLY A 71 20.11 13.82 -5.82
C GLY A 71 19.76 13.50 -7.26
N ALA A 72 18.56 13.89 -7.69
CA ALA A 72 18.15 13.66 -9.07
C ALA A 72 17.05 14.63 -9.51
N LYS A 73 17.09 15.12 -10.75
CA LYS A 73 16.13 16.14 -11.24
C LYS A 73 15.51 15.73 -12.58
N ARG A 74 14.18 15.78 -12.65
CA ARG A 74 13.40 15.52 -13.86
C ARG A 74 12.24 16.51 -13.97
N ASN A 75 12.31 17.43 -14.92
CA ASN A 75 11.30 18.48 -15.13
C ASN A 75 11.02 19.22 -13.80
N ASP A 76 9.78 19.16 -13.31
CA ASP A 76 9.30 19.79 -12.07
C ASP A 76 9.46 18.90 -10.83
N VAL A 77 10.12 17.74 -10.95
CA VAL A 77 10.35 16.80 -9.85
C VAL A 77 11.84 16.78 -9.51
N GLU A 78 12.16 17.12 -8.27
CA GLU A 78 13.51 17.05 -7.70
C GLU A 78 13.51 16.03 -6.56
N LEU A 79 14.37 15.01 -6.69
CA LEU A 79 14.77 14.14 -5.60
C LEU A 79 15.99 14.77 -4.92
N PRO A 80 15.93 15.02 -3.61
CA PRO A 80 17.04 15.60 -2.86
C PRO A 80 18.25 14.66 -2.80
N ALA A 81 19.43 15.26 -2.59
CA ALA A 81 20.70 14.56 -2.41
C ALA A 81 20.81 13.90 -1.03
N GLU A 82 20.03 12.84 -0.83
CA GLU A 82 19.89 12.14 0.45
C GLU A 82 19.31 10.73 0.27
N ARG A 83 19.02 10.09 1.40
CA ARG A 83 18.32 8.82 1.47
C ARG A 83 16.85 8.95 1.10
N ILE A 84 16.44 8.21 0.08
CA ILE A 84 15.05 8.13 -0.37
C ILE A 84 14.45 6.79 0.04
N TYR A 85 13.29 6.84 0.67
CA TYR A 85 12.57 5.66 1.15
C TYR A 85 11.43 5.29 0.21
N PHE A 86 11.28 4.00 -0.03
CA PHE A 86 10.25 3.39 -0.85
C PHE A 86 9.41 2.48 0.03
N ILE A 87 8.10 2.66 0.00
CA ILE A 87 7.15 1.93 0.83
C ILE A 87 6.08 1.32 -0.08
N ALA A 88 5.94 0.01 -0.04
CA ALA A 88 4.88 -0.71 -0.73
C ALA A 88 4.19 -1.69 0.22
N SER A 89 2.94 -2.01 -0.09
CA SER A 89 2.20 -3.07 0.59
C SER A 89 2.40 -4.39 -0.12
N CYS A 90 2.54 -5.47 0.64
CA CYS A 90 2.51 -6.83 0.12
C CYS A 90 1.71 -7.74 1.05
N TRP A 91 1.25 -8.86 0.50
CA TRP A 91 0.39 -9.81 1.19
C TRP A 91 0.89 -11.22 0.99
N ILE A 92 0.81 -12.02 2.06
CA ILE A 92 0.83 -13.49 1.93
C ILE A 92 -0.62 -13.90 1.65
N VAL A 93 -0.88 -14.42 0.45
CA VAL A 93 -2.24 -14.73 0.05
C VAL A 93 -2.72 -15.98 0.78
N GLU A 94 -3.54 -15.77 1.81
CA GLU A 94 -4.34 -16.83 2.42
C GLU A 94 -5.71 -16.87 1.73
N GLU A 95 -5.95 -17.90 0.94
CA GLU A 95 -7.14 -18.02 0.08
C GLU A 95 -8.43 -17.92 0.90
N ALA A 96 -8.53 -18.66 2.01
CA ALA A 96 -9.72 -18.65 2.86
C ALA A 96 -10.00 -17.27 3.51
N ALA A 97 -8.96 -16.53 3.90
CA ALA A 97 -9.12 -15.18 4.45
C ALA A 97 -9.55 -14.18 3.37
N THR A 98 -8.97 -14.30 2.18
CA THR A 98 -9.26 -13.45 1.02
C THR A 98 -10.67 -13.68 0.51
N GLU A 99 -11.13 -14.94 0.45
CA GLU A 99 -12.49 -15.29 0.06
C GLU A 99 -13.53 -14.75 1.04
N ARG A 100 -13.29 -14.87 2.35
CA ARG A 100 -14.15 -14.25 3.39
C ARG A 100 -14.22 -12.73 3.22
N ALA A 101 -13.08 -12.08 2.97
CA ALA A 101 -13.03 -10.65 2.72
C ALA A 101 -13.82 -10.27 1.46
N ARG A 102 -13.69 -11.04 0.38
CA ARG A 102 -14.45 -10.84 -0.87
C ARG A 102 -15.96 -10.98 -0.66
N ASN A 103 -16.40 -12.01 0.06
CA ASN A 103 -17.82 -12.20 0.36
C ASN A 103 -18.38 -11.03 1.18
N ARG A 104 -17.61 -10.56 2.17
CA ARG A 104 -17.98 -9.38 2.97
C ARG A 104 -17.99 -8.10 2.13
N HIS A 105 -17.05 -7.93 1.21
CA HIS A 105 -17.01 -6.80 0.28
C HIS A 105 -18.28 -6.76 -0.57
N ASN A 106 -18.67 -7.88 -1.18
CA ASN A 106 -19.89 -7.99 -1.98
C ASN A 106 -21.14 -7.65 -1.15
N GLU A 107 -21.26 -8.18 0.07
CA GLU A 107 -22.38 -7.89 0.98
C GLU A 107 -22.48 -6.39 1.33
N LEU A 108 -21.35 -5.75 1.65
CA LEU A 108 -21.30 -4.32 1.94
C LEU A 108 -21.64 -3.48 0.70
N TRP A 109 -21.16 -3.90 -0.47
CA TRP A 109 -21.43 -3.23 -1.73
C TRP A 109 -22.91 -3.29 -2.11
N GLU A 110 -23.55 -4.47 -1.99
CA GLU A 110 -24.98 -4.64 -2.20
C GLU A 110 -25.81 -3.75 -1.27
N ARG A 111 -25.45 -3.71 0.02
CA ARG A 111 -26.10 -2.82 1.01
C ARG A 111 -25.92 -1.35 0.66
N ARG A 112 -24.73 -0.94 0.23
CA ARG A 112 -24.45 0.43 -0.22
C ARG A 112 -25.31 0.79 -1.43
N SER A 113 -25.43 -0.11 -2.40
CA SER A 113 -26.28 0.09 -3.59
C SER A 113 -27.75 0.25 -3.20
N ALA A 114 -28.26 -0.64 -2.35
CA ALA A 114 -29.65 -0.55 -1.88
C ALA A 114 -29.94 0.76 -1.11
N LEU A 115 -29.00 1.24 -0.29
CA LEU A 115 -29.15 2.54 0.38
C LEU A 115 -29.11 3.70 -0.61
N GLN A 116 -28.31 3.62 -1.67
CA GLN A 116 -28.27 4.63 -2.71
C GLN A 116 -29.61 4.72 -3.46
N ASP A 117 -30.22 3.59 -3.78
CA ASP A 117 -31.56 3.54 -4.38
C ASP A 117 -32.61 4.12 -3.44
N GLN A 118 -32.56 3.79 -2.14
CA GLN A 118 -33.46 4.37 -1.13
C GLN A 118 -33.30 5.89 -0.99
N ILE A 119 -32.07 6.42 -1.06
CA ILE A 119 -31.82 7.86 -1.03
C ILE A 119 -32.46 8.54 -2.25
N LEU A 120 -32.35 7.93 -3.43
CA LEU A 120 -32.95 8.43 -4.66
C LEU A 120 -34.48 8.43 -4.59
N GLU A 121 -35.08 7.34 -4.10
CA GLU A 121 -36.53 7.23 -3.89
C GLU A 121 -37.05 8.25 -2.87
N LEU A 122 -36.37 8.42 -1.73
CA LEU A 122 -36.73 9.40 -0.71
C LEU A 122 -36.61 10.84 -1.24
N SER A 123 -35.59 11.10 -2.06
CA SER A 123 -35.40 12.40 -2.71
C SER A 123 -36.57 12.72 -3.65
N ALA A 124 -36.99 11.76 -4.48
CA ALA A 124 -38.13 11.93 -5.38
C ALA A 124 -39.45 12.12 -4.59
N ALA A 125 -39.69 11.30 -3.57
CA ALA A 125 -40.89 11.38 -2.73
C ALA A 125 -40.95 12.68 -1.89
N MET A 126 -39.82 13.34 -1.64
CA MET A 126 -39.77 14.63 -0.94
C MET A 126 -40.30 15.80 -1.79
N GLU A 127 -40.22 15.71 -3.11
CA GLU A 127 -40.70 16.76 -4.02
C GLU A 127 -42.24 16.90 -3.96
N GLU A 128 -42.95 15.79 -3.72
CA GLU A 128 -44.42 15.73 -3.68
C GLU A 128 -45.04 16.00 -2.29
N ARG A 129 -44.23 16.13 -1.23
CA ARG A 129 -44.71 16.25 0.16
C ARG A 129 -44.85 17.71 0.65
N GLY A 130 -45.82 17.96 1.54
CA GLY A 130 -45.97 19.23 2.26
C GLY A 130 -44.85 19.50 3.29
N ILE A 131 -44.78 20.72 3.86
CA ILE A 131 -43.66 21.21 4.71
C ILE A 131 -43.29 20.25 5.85
N VAL A 132 -44.28 19.69 6.57
CA VAL A 132 -44.05 18.74 7.67
C VAL A 132 -43.51 17.40 7.14
N GLY A 133 -43.99 16.95 5.97
CA GLY A 133 -43.50 15.75 5.30
C GLY A 133 -42.07 15.89 4.76
N LYS A 134 -41.68 17.11 4.36
CA LYS A 134 -40.30 17.44 3.98
C LYS A 134 -39.34 17.36 5.17
N ALA A 135 -39.75 17.81 6.35
CA ALA A 135 -38.90 17.75 7.54
C ALA A 135 -38.65 16.31 8.03
N MET A 136 -39.66 15.44 8.01
CA MET A 136 -39.46 14.00 8.29
C MET A 136 -38.65 13.31 7.19
N GLY A 137 -38.94 13.61 5.92
CA GLY A 137 -38.18 13.09 4.78
C GLY A 137 -36.69 13.44 4.85
N LEU A 138 -36.37 14.67 5.23
CA LEU A 138 -34.98 15.11 5.41
C LEU A 138 -34.26 14.31 6.51
N ARG A 139 -34.91 14.07 7.66
CA ARG A 139 -34.31 13.26 8.74
C ARG A 139 -34.03 11.82 8.30
N GLN A 140 -34.96 11.23 7.56
CA GLN A 140 -34.78 9.88 7.04
C GLN A 140 -33.66 9.84 6.00
N MET A 141 -33.63 10.82 5.09
CA MET A 141 -32.57 10.96 4.09
C MET A 141 -31.20 11.15 4.74
N THR A 142 -31.07 12.00 5.75
CA THR A 142 -29.80 12.18 6.48
C THR A 142 -29.33 10.89 7.14
N ALA A 143 -30.24 10.12 7.73
CA ALA A 143 -29.89 8.82 8.32
C ALA A 143 -29.38 7.83 7.26
N CYS A 144 -30.02 7.75 6.09
CA CYS A 144 -29.54 6.90 4.99
C CYS A 144 -28.17 7.35 4.45
N VAL A 145 -27.92 8.66 4.35
CA VAL A 145 -26.62 9.22 3.92
C VAL A 145 -25.51 8.89 4.92
N GLU A 146 -25.77 9.03 6.22
CA GLU A 146 -24.80 8.66 7.27
C GLU A 146 -24.48 7.16 7.24
N GLN A 147 -25.51 6.31 7.06
CA GLN A 147 -25.31 4.87 6.92
C GLN A 147 -24.52 4.51 5.65
N LYS A 148 -24.83 5.16 4.51
CA LYS A 148 -24.07 4.96 3.27
C LYS A 148 -22.59 5.29 3.47
N LYS A 149 -22.30 6.42 4.11
CA LYS A 149 -20.92 6.83 4.41
C LYS A 149 -20.22 5.80 5.32
N ALA A 150 -20.90 5.31 6.35
CA ALA A 150 -20.32 4.28 7.22
C ALA A 150 -19.98 2.98 6.46
N LEU A 151 -20.79 2.59 5.47
CA LEU A 151 -20.49 1.44 4.61
C LEU A 151 -19.32 1.73 3.65
N GLU A 152 -19.23 2.95 3.11
CA GLU A 152 -18.09 3.37 2.29
C GLU A 152 -16.77 3.32 3.07
N ASP A 153 -16.78 3.80 4.32
CA ASP A 153 -15.62 3.72 5.21
C ASP A 153 -15.22 2.25 5.48
N GLN A 154 -16.19 1.36 5.70
CA GLN A 154 -15.95 -0.07 5.88
C GLN A 154 -15.41 -0.77 4.63
N LEU A 155 -15.92 -0.41 3.46
CA LEU A 155 -15.41 -0.90 2.17
C LEU A 155 -13.97 -0.44 1.97
N ALA A 156 -13.67 0.83 2.21
CA ALA A 156 -12.34 1.39 2.07
C ALA A 156 -11.33 0.71 3.03
N GLU A 157 -11.72 0.46 4.29
CA GLU A 157 -10.89 -0.28 5.25
C GLU A 157 -10.57 -1.69 4.74
N LEU A 158 -11.58 -2.37 4.19
CA LEU A 158 -11.46 -3.74 3.72
C LEU A 158 -10.60 -3.85 2.46
N GLU A 159 -10.78 -2.92 1.51
CA GLU A 159 -9.95 -2.77 0.30
C GLU A 159 -8.51 -2.34 0.63
N GLN A 160 -8.29 -1.62 1.74
CA GLN A 160 -6.95 -1.29 2.21
C GLN A 160 -6.25 -2.49 2.84
N ALA A 161 -6.99 -3.29 3.60
CA ALA A 161 -6.45 -4.41 4.37
C ALA A 161 -6.17 -5.65 3.51
N TYR A 162 -7.04 -5.97 2.55
CA TYR A 162 -6.97 -7.19 1.74
C TYR A 162 -6.66 -6.88 0.27
N PRO A 163 -5.96 -7.79 -0.44
CA PRO A 163 -5.69 -7.63 -1.85
C PRO A 163 -6.92 -8.03 -2.68
N LEU A 164 -8.01 -7.29 -2.54
CA LEU A 164 -9.21 -7.51 -3.32
C LEU A 164 -9.03 -6.81 -4.68
N GLN A 165 -8.98 -7.60 -5.74
CA GLN A 165 -9.24 -7.08 -7.08
C GLN A 165 -10.73 -6.70 -7.12
N GLU A 166 -11.02 -5.50 -7.63
CA GLU A 166 -12.39 -5.18 -8.02
C GLU A 166 -12.89 -6.31 -8.93
N PRO A 167 -14.07 -6.90 -8.64
CA PRO A 167 -14.60 -7.97 -9.47
C PRO A 167 -14.62 -7.51 -10.93
N ASP A 168 -14.07 -8.36 -11.79
CA ASP A 168 -13.92 -8.15 -13.22
C ASP A 168 -15.11 -7.41 -13.86
N MET A 169 -14.92 -6.12 -14.16
CA MET A 169 -15.34 -5.59 -15.46
C MET A 169 -14.28 -5.89 -16.55
N ILE A 170 -13.39 -6.85 -16.30
CA ILE A 170 -12.47 -7.45 -17.28
C ILE A 170 -13.23 -8.57 -18.02
N THR A 171 -14.36 -8.24 -18.62
CA THR A 171 -14.94 -8.97 -19.77
C THR A 171 -15.84 -8.01 -20.52
N THR A 172 -15.25 -6.93 -21.02
CA THR A 172 -15.53 -6.43 -22.37
C THR A 172 -14.53 -5.32 -22.68
N ALA A 173 -13.53 -5.69 -23.47
CA ALA A 173 -12.78 -4.73 -24.25
C ALA A 173 -13.74 -3.98 -25.19
N THR A 174 -14.32 -2.87 -24.72
CA THR A 174 -14.66 -1.73 -25.56
C THR A 174 -14.79 -0.51 -24.67
N ALA A 175 -13.70 0.26 -24.64
CA ALA A 175 -13.70 1.62 -24.14
C ALA A 175 -14.79 2.43 -24.87
N THR A 176 -15.76 2.93 -24.10
CA THR A 176 -16.38 4.22 -24.42
C THR A 176 -16.65 4.94 -23.10
N THR A 177 -15.65 5.71 -22.70
CA THR A 177 -15.65 6.59 -21.54
C THR A 177 -16.52 7.82 -21.84
N THR A 178 -17.56 8.05 -21.04
CA THR A 178 -18.03 9.40 -20.73
C THR A 178 -18.88 9.33 -19.47
N ASP A 179 -18.24 9.14 -18.32
CA ASP A 179 -18.76 9.75 -17.10
C ASP A 179 -17.60 10.17 -16.21
N ALA A 180 -17.50 11.48 -16.01
CA ALA A 180 -16.38 12.20 -15.45
C ALA A 180 -16.48 12.33 -13.92
N SER A 181 -16.81 11.23 -13.23
CA SER A 181 -16.75 11.19 -11.76
C SER A 181 -15.59 10.31 -11.30
N ALA A 182 -14.42 10.96 -11.14
CA ALA A 182 -13.20 10.51 -10.47
C ALA A 182 -12.64 9.12 -10.88
N PRO A 183 -11.41 9.02 -11.44
CA PRO A 183 -10.77 7.73 -11.61
C PRO A 183 -10.41 7.19 -10.22
N GLN A 184 -11.28 6.37 -9.63
CA GLN A 184 -10.85 5.44 -8.58
C GLN A 184 -9.75 4.59 -9.21
N ARG A 185 -8.51 4.84 -8.77
CA ARG A 185 -7.34 4.14 -9.27
C ARG A 185 -7.52 2.67 -8.90
N ARG A 186 -7.90 1.84 -9.88
CA ARG A 186 -7.91 0.39 -9.71
C ARG A 186 -6.57 -0.03 -9.12
N ARG A 187 -6.61 -0.73 -7.98
CA ARG A 187 -5.40 -1.31 -7.39
C ARG A 187 -4.98 -2.46 -8.30
N GLU A 188 -3.86 -2.27 -8.95
CA GLU A 188 -3.21 -3.31 -9.71
C GLU A 188 -2.28 -4.05 -8.76
N PHE A 189 -2.34 -5.38 -8.78
CA PHE A 189 -1.47 -6.22 -7.99
C PHE A 189 -0.48 -6.93 -8.91
N LEU A 190 0.73 -7.18 -8.40
CA LEU A 190 1.78 -7.89 -9.11
C LEU A 190 2.16 -9.13 -8.30
N GLU A 191 2.14 -10.29 -8.94
CA GLU A 191 2.64 -11.52 -8.34
C GLU A 191 4.15 -11.44 -8.20
N GLY A 192 4.63 -11.67 -6.99
CA GLY A 192 6.04 -11.70 -6.66
C GLY A 192 6.50 -13.11 -6.27
N PRO A 193 7.76 -13.24 -5.87
CA PRO A 193 8.36 -14.53 -5.55
C PRO A 193 7.63 -15.20 -4.38
N LYS A 194 7.64 -16.54 -4.39
CA LYS A 194 7.09 -17.38 -3.31
C LYS A 194 5.60 -17.13 -3.02
N GLY A 195 4.82 -16.73 -4.03
CA GLY A 195 3.37 -16.51 -3.89
C GLY A 195 3.01 -15.25 -3.09
N LEU A 196 3.94 -14.31 -2.96
CA LEU A 196 3.64 -12.99 -2.41
C LEU A 196 2.90 -12.15 -3.44
N LEU A 197 1.92 -11.39 -3.00
CA LEU A 197 1.21 -10.43 -3.84
C LEU A 197 1.61 -9.02 -3.44
N PHE A 198 2.01 -8.19 -4.40
CA PHE A 198 2.45 -6.82 -4.16
C PHE A 198 1.43 -5.83 -4.71
N ASP A 199 1.25 -4.70 -4.00
CA ASP A 199 0.62 -3.54 -4.62
C ASP A 199 1.58 -3.05 -5.70
N LYS A 200 1.09 -2.95 -6.94
CA LYS A 200 1.91 -2.49 -8.05
C LYS A 200 2.47 -1.12 -7.77
N ASN A 201 1.74 -0.28 -7.04
CA ASN A 201 2.15 1.08 -6.74
C ASN A 201 2.60 1.22 -5.28
N GLY A 202 3.64 2.01 -5.08
CA GLY A 202 4.15 2.37 -3.76
C GLY A 202 4.41 3.87 -3.64
N VAL A 203 4.81 4.27 -2.43
CA VAL A 203 5.10 5.65 -2.07
C VAL A 203 6.60 5.87 -1.93
N ILE A 204 7.07 6.98 -2.50
CA ILE A 204 8.40 7.51 -2.30
C ILE A 204 8.32 8.60 -1.23
N ALA A 205 9.15 8.48 -0.21
CA ALA A 205 9.18 9.39 0.92
C ALA A 205 10.61 9.77 1.32
N VAL A 206 10.74 10.94 1.91
CA VAL A 206 11.97 11.41 2.54
C VAL A 206 11.77 11.54 4.03
N LYS A 207 12.81 11.21 4.81
CA LYS A 207 12.74 11.32 6.27
C LYS A 207 13.09 12.74 6.69
N ARG A 208 12.22 13.34 7.50
CA ARG A 208 12.37 14.70 8.04
C ARG A 208 12.20 14.66 9.55
N PHE A 209 12.96 15.47 10.26
CA PHE A 209 12.75 15.68 11.68
C PHE A 209 11.84 16.89 11.88
N ARG A 210 10.86 16.77 12.78
CA ARG A 210 9.97 17.86 13.18
C ARG A 210 9.82 17.90 14.69
N GLY A 211 9.59 19.09 15.24
CA GLY A 211 9.40 19.34 16.66
C GLY A 211 10.58 20.09 17.31
N PRO A 212 10.44 20.55 18.55
CA PRO A 212 11.55 21.17 19.27
C PRO A 212 12.70 20.17 19.37
N MET A 213 13.89 20.61 18.93
CA MET A 213 15.13 19.81 18.86
C MET A 213 15.06 18.56 17.98
N ASP A 214 14.28 18.55 16.90
CA ASP A 214 14.30 17.46 15.90
C ASP A 214 13.97 16.07 16.49
N THR A 215 13.17 16.04 17.55
CA THR A 215 12.91 14.83 18.34
C THR A 215 11.97 13.83 17.67
N ARG A 216 11.21 14.23 16.64
CA ARG A 216 10.23 13.35 15.98
C ARG A 216 10.53 13.17 14.50
N GLU A 217 10.79 11.92 14.15
CA GLU A 217 10.94 11.47 12.77
C GLU A 217 9.57 11.42 12.07
N GLN A 218 9.48 12.01 10.88
CA GLN A 218 8.30 11.98 10.03
C GLN A 218 8.72 11.68 8.59
N TYR A 219 7.96 10.81 7.93
CA TYR A 219 8.11 10.58 6.49
C TYR A 219 7.29 11.63 5.73
N HIS A 220 7.91 12.29 4.77
CA HIS A 220 7.26 13.22 3.87
C HIS A 220 7.13 12.59 2.49
N TRP A 221 5.90 12.47 1.99
CA TRP A 221 5.61 11.91 0.68
C TRP A 221 6.10 12.88 -0.41
N VAL A 222 7.00 12.40 -1.28
CA VAL A 222 7.56 13.16 -2.42
C VAL A 222 7.20 12.60 -3.80
N GLY A 223 6.73 11.35 -3.89
CA GLY A 223 6.28 10.78 -5.16
C GLY A 223 5.73 9.36 -5.03
N THR A 224 5.42 8.73 -6.16
CA THR A 224 5.00 7.32 -6.21
C THR A 224 5.94 6.54 -7.13
N PHE A 225 6.08 5.25 -6.89
CA PHE A 225 6.78 4.33 -7.78
C PHE A 225 5.87 3.16 -8.14
N SER A 226 6.23 2.41 -9.17
CA SER A 226 5.50 1.21 -9.58
C SER A 226 6.46 0.07 -9.88
N PHE A 227 6.12 -1.13 -9.42
CA PHE A 227 6.78 -2.35 -9.87
C PHE A 227 6.33 -2.68 -11.30
N VAL A 228 7.29 -3.13 -12.11
CA VAL A 228 7.01 -3.58 -13.48
C VAL A 228 6.91 -5.10 -13.50
N GLU A 229 7.90 -5.77 -12.93
CA GLU A 229 8.03 -7.23 -12.92
C GLU A 229 8.92 -7.64 -11.73
N PHE A 230 8.74 -8.88 -11.26
CA PHE A 230 9.67 -9.55 -10.37
C PHE A 230 10.26 -10.75 -11.10
N PHE A 231 11.57 -10.94 -10.99
CA PHE A 231 12.25 -12.13 -11.50
C PHE A 231 13.09 -12.72 -10.37
N GLU A 232 13.21 -14.05 -10.37
CA GLU A 232 14.16 -14.76 -9.53
C GLU A 232 15.43 -14.90 -10.36
N ASP A 233 16.58 -14.50 -9.81
CA ASP A 233 17.85 -14.87 -10.41
C ASP A 233 17.90 -16.40 -10.37
N LEU A 234 17.84 -17.02 -11.55
CA LEU A 234 18.11 -18.44 -11.69
C LEU A 234 19.58 -18.58 -11.32
N ASP A 235 19.86 -18.85 -10.04
CA ASP A 235 21.19 -19.27 -9.62
C ASP A 235 21.60 -20.38 -10.60
N GLU A 236 22.65 -20.12 -11.39
CA GLU A 236 23.25 -21.13 -12.26
C GLU A 236 23.54 -22.32 -11.36
N GLU A 237 22.70 -23.36 -11.44
CA GLU A 237 22.99 -24.67 -10.84
C GLU A 237 24.33 -25.07 -11.44
N GLY A 238 25.39 -24.90 -10.66
CA GLY A 238 26.71 -25.36 -11.00
C GLY A 238 26.59 -26.85 -11.23
N ASP A 239 26.51 -27.24 -12.49
CA ASP A 239 26.89 -28.55 -12.98
C ASP A 239 28.37 -28.73 -12.63
N ASP A 240 28.66 -29.00 -11.36
CA ASP A 240 29.84 -29.73 -10.92
C ASP A 240 29.66 -31.18 -11.39
N ASP A 241 29.57 -31.38 -12.71
CA ASP A 241 29.84 -32.65 -13.37
C ASP A 241 31.34 -32.89 -13.23
N VAL A 242 31.73 -33.32 -12.01
CA VAL A 242 33.03 -33.90 -11.74
C VAL A 242 33.05 -35.23 -12.50
N GLY A 243 33.38 -35.13 -13.79
CA GLY A 243 33.69 -36.24 -14.65
C GLY A 243 34.75 -37.08 -13.97
N ASN A 244 34.31 -38.17 -13.36
CA ASN A 244 35.19 -39.16 -12.77
C ASN A 244 35.84 -39.93 -13.92
N GLY A 245 36.87 -39.33 -14.49
CA GLY A 245 37.77 -39.95 -15.44
C GLY A 245 38.66 -40.95 -14.71
N ASP A 246 38.16 -42.16 -14.51
CA ASP A 246 39.02 -43.31 -14.24
C ASP A 246 39.09 -44.17 -15.49
N GLY A 247 40.11 -43.88 -16.29
CA GLY A 247 40.65 -44.80 -17.26
C GLY A 247 41.77 -45.62 -16.63
N ARG A 248 41.52 -46.91 -16.40
CA ARG A 248 42.37 -48.06 -16.79
C ARG A 248 41.87 -49.37 -16.22
#